data_AF-A0A2V7ZP81-F1
#
_entry.id   AF-A0A2V7ZP81-F1
#
_cell.length_a   1.000
_cell.length_b   1.000
_cell.length_c   1.000
_cell.angle_alpha   90.00
_cell.angle_beta   90.00
_cell.angle_gamma   90.00
#
_symmetry.space_group_name_H-M   'P 1'
#
loop_
_entity.id
_entity.type
_entity.pdbx_description
1 polymer ?
#
loop_
_entity_poly.entity_id
_entity_poly.type
_entity_poly.pdbx_seq_one_letter_code
_entity_poly.pdbx_strand_id
1 'polypeptide(L)'
;MAPAGDALRGSHHGIRADDRRAVPDHPSRTSVAVPSSRQIWPNFRSPLVWDFFAINTYLTGSLLFLLLPMIPDFALVRDKTTGWRKKLYSVLALRWQGTTKQWHRLESAMQIMAIAIIPVAVSVHSIVSFDFSMAVVPLWHSTIFAPYFVTGAIFSGIAALILAMATLRKVLHLEEYLHPVHFQNLGKLLLMMSLLWTYFVFAERLTAWYGNEPSEVEALIVTQSGSFAPLYWTMVVCNFVVP
;
A
#
# COMPACT_ATOMS: atom_id res chain seq x y z
N MET A 1 6.04 -81.51 17.94
CA MET A 1 7.12 -82.08 18.75
C MET A 1 7.84 -80.91 19.43
N ALA A 2 7.51 -80.63 20.69
CA ALA A 2 8.33 -79.77 21.57
C ALA A 2 9.58 -80.58 22.01
N PRO A 3 10.64 -80.06 22.69
CA PRO A 3 10.61 -78.93 23.63
C PRO A 3 11.90 -78.07 23.81
N ALA A 4 11.81 -77.10 24.75
CA ALA A 4 12.83 -76.55 25.69
C ALA A 4 14.12 -75.91 25.10
N GLY A 5 14.69 -74.82 25.64
CA GLY A 5 14.56 -74.09 26.90
C GLY A 5 15.77 -73.13 27.01
N ASP A 6 15.81 -72.34 28.08
CA ASP A 6 16.85 -71.39 28.52
C ASP A 6 16.89 -70.00 27.88
N ALA A 7 17.20 -68.90 28.58
CA ALA A 7 17.14 -68.55 30.00
C ALA A 7 17.42 -67.02 30.08
N LEU A 8 16.81 -66.39 31.07
CA LEU A 8 16.89 -65.01 31.50
C LEU A 8 18.31 -64.39 31.59
N ARG A 9 18.51 -63.15 31.07
CA ARG A 9 19.16 -62.02 31.78
C ARG A 9 19.29 -60.74 30.95
N GLY A 10 19.01 -59.58 31.56
CA GLY A 10 19.43 -58.25 31.08
C GLY A 10 18.33 -57.18 31.19
N SER A 11 17.92 -56.78 32.40
CA SER A 11 18.37 -55.54 33.07
C SER A 11 18.00 -54.22 32.37
N HIS A 12 17.00 -53.54 32.97
CA HIS A 12 16.80 -52.10 33.07
C HIS A 12 17.63 -51.17 32.18
N HIS A 13 16.97 -50.44 31.27
CA HIS A 13 17.36 -49.05 30.99
C HIS A 13 16.15 -48.20 30.58
N GLY A 14 16.11 -47.01 31.17
CA GLY A 14 14.94 -46.16 31.27
C GLY A 14 14.55 -45.42 30.00
N ILE A 15 13.28 -45.06 29.98
CA ILE A 15 12.63 -44.13 29.06
C ILE A 15 13.31 -42.77 29.23
N ARG A 16 14.22 -42.43 28.30
CA ARG A 16 14.76 -41.08 28.17
C ARG A 16 13.77 -40.25 27.37
N ALA A 17 13.08 -39.37 28.07
CA ALA A 17 12.35 -38.25 27.49
C ALA A 17 13.36 -37.25 26.91
N ASP A 18 13.81 -37.46 25.68
CA ASP A 18 14.63 -36.50 24.94
C ASP A 18 14.50 -36.65 23.41
N ASP A 19 13.26 -36.74 22.90
CA ASP A 19 12.97 -36.59 21.46
C ASP A 19 12.12 -35.34 21.22
N ARG A 20 12.49 -34.22 21.85
CA ARG A 20 12.14 -32.90 21.33
C ARG A 20 13.12 -32.59 20.20
N ARG A 21 12.85 -33.15 19.03
CA ARG A 21 13.49 -32.69 17.79
C ARG A 21 13.31 -31.18 17.74
N ALA A 22 14.44 -30.48 17.78
CA ALA A 22 14.51 -29.10 17.41
C ALA A 22 13.83 -28.96 16.04
N VAL A 23 12.65 -28.34 16.02
CA VAL A 23 12.13 -27.74 14.80
C VAL A 23 13.23 -26.79 14.35
N PRO A 24 13.85 -26.99 13.17
CA PRO A 24 14.80 -26.02 12.68
C PRO A 24 14.04 -24.70 12.56
N ASP A 25 14.44 -23.69 13.34
CA ASP A 25 13.97 -22.32 13.18
C ASP A 25 14.08 -22.00 11.70
N HIS A 26 12.92 -21.87 11.03
CA HIS A 26 12.88 -21.32 9.70
C HIS A 26 13.65 -20.01 9.75
N PRO A 27 14.66 -19.80 8.88
CA PRO A 27 15.49 -18.61 8.93
C PRO A 27 14.55 -17.42 8.93
N SER A 28 14.56 -16.66 10.04
CA SER A 28 13.77 -15.46 10.18
C SER A 28 14.19 -14.55 9.03
N ARG A 29 13.37 -14.53 7.97
CA ARG A 29 13.48 -13.60 6.85
C ARG A 29 13.11 -12.23 7.41
N THR A 30 14.00 -11.65 8.20
CA THR A 30 13.84 -10.31 8.70
C THR A 30 14.03 -9.39 7.51
N SER A 31 12.93 -8.81 7.04
CA SER A 31 12.91 -7.77 6.00
C SER A 31 13.64 -6.50 6.42
N VAL A 32 13.88 -6.33 7.73
CA VAL A 32 14.55 -5.17 8.31
C VAL A 32 16.07 -5.36 8.27
N ALA A 33 16.78 -4.36 7.73
CA ALA A 33 18.23 -4.31 7.69
C ALA A 33 18.83 -3.97 9.08
N VAL A 34 18.67 -4.88 10.05
CA VAL A 34 19.28 -4.77 11.39
C VAL A 34 20.48 -5.72 11.47
N PRO A 35 21.61 -5.30 12.05
CA PRO A 35 22.73 -6.20 12.30
C PRO A 35 22.28 -7.37 13.18
N SER A 36 22.22 -8.57 12.58
CA SER A 36 21.90 -9.80 13.31
C SER A 36 23.18 -10.41 13.88
N SER A 37 23.07 -11.10 15.01
CA SER A 37 24.19 -11.85 15.62
C SER A 37 24.78 -12.91 14.67
N ARG A 38 24.01 -13.29 13.63
CA ARG A 38 24.41 -14.23 12.56
C ARG A 38 24.94 -13.53 11.30
N GLN A 39 25.11 -12.20 11.29
CA GLN A 39 25.53 -11.39 10.13
C GLN A 39 24.73 -11.65 8.84
N ILE A 40 23.47 -12.06 8.98
CA ILE A 40 22.57 -12.29 7.85
C ILE A 40 21.95 -10.95 7.47
N TRP A 41 22.11 -10.58 6.19
CA TRP A 41 21.56 -9.36 5.60
C TRP A 41 20.35 -9.69 4.70
N PRO A 42 19.38 -8.77 4.56
CA PRO A 42 18.28 -8.95 3.62
C PRO A 42 18.78 -8.96 2.17
N ASN A 43 18.09 -9.70 1.32
CA ASN A 43 18.37 -9.69 -0.11
C ASN A 43 17.80 -8.42 -0.76
N PHE A 44 18.64 -7.43 -1.02
CA PHE A 44 18.27 -6.17 -1.65
C PHE A 44 17.84 -6.28 -3.11
N ARG A 45 17.89 -7.47 -3.73
CA ARG A 45 17.31 -7.71 -5.07
C ARG A 45 15.83 -8.05 -5.03
N SER A 46 15.27 -8.28 -3.85
CA SER A 46 13.88 -8.68 -3.68
C SER A 46 12.96 -7.45 -3.69
N PRO A 47 11.96 -7.38 -4.59
CA PRO A 47 10.96 -6.32 -4.60
C PRO A 47 10.25 -6.13 -3.25
N LEU A 48 9.92 -7.24 -2.57
CA LEU A 48 9.34 -7.23 -1.22
C LEU A 48 10.17 -6.47 -0.16
N VAL A 49 11.50 -6.43 -0.29
CA VAL A 49 12.34 -5.65 0.63
C VAL A 49 12.20 -4.16 0.32
N TRP A 50 12.13 -3.80 -0.96
CA TRP A 50 11.87 -2.42 -1.38
C TRP A 50 10.49 -1.96 -0.95
N ASP A 51 9.48 -2.82 -1.05
CA ASP A 51 8.12 -2.53 -0.60
C ASP A 51 8.08 -2.16 0.89
N PHE A 52 8.76 -2.92 1.75
CA PHE A 52 8.88 -2.61 3.17
C PHE A 52 9.44 -1.19 3.42
N PHE A 53 10.53 -0.82 2.74
CA PHE A 53 11.13 0.52 2.89
C PHE A 53 10.24 1.61 2.28
N ALA A 54 9.60 1.33 1.15
CA ALA A 54 8.71 2.25 0.45
C ALA A 54 7.50 2.58 1.33
N ILE A 55 6.80 1.57 1.83
CA ILE A 55 5.63 1.74 2.71
C ILE A 55 6.01 2.50 3.97
N ASN A 56 7.12 2.15 4.63
CA ASN A 56 7.52 2.84 5.86
C ASN A 56 7.86 4.33 5.61
N THR A 57 8.56 4.62 4.52
CA THR A 57 8.89 6.01 4.12
C THR A 57 7.63 6.78 3.75
N TYR A 58 6.72 6.15 3.01
CA TYR A 58 5.45 6.72 2.61
C TYR A 58 4.54 7.02 3.79
N LEU A 59 4.39 6.08 4.72
CA LEU A 59 3.60 6.25 5.93
C LEU A 59 4.17 7.37 6.80
N THR A 60 5.48 7.37 7.01
CA THR A 60 6.15 8.42 7.81
C THR A 60 6.01 9.79 7.14
N GLY A 61 6.28 9.87 5.84
CA GLY A 61 6.18 11.11 5.07
C GLY A 61 4.76 11.66 5.03
N SER A 62 3.76 10.79 4.80
CA SER A 62 2.34 11.16 4.77
C SER A 62 1.86 11.61 6.15
N LEU A 63 2.27 10.92 7.22
CA LEU A 63 1.93 11.31 8.58
C LEU A 63 2.53 12.68 8.92
N LEU A 64 3.79 12.93 8.57
CA LEU A 64 4.41 14.24 8.78
C LEU A 64 3.75 15.34 7.96
N PHE A 65 3.43 15.06 6.70
CA PHE A 65 2.75 16.01 5.82
C PHE A 65 1.34 16.35 6.32
N LEU A 66 0.64 15.38 6.92
CA LEU A 66 -0.66 15.60 7.55
C LEU A 66 -0.55 16.35 8.88
N LEU A 67 0.46 16.03 9.71
CA LEU A 67 0.63 16.65 11.02
C LEU A 67 1.08 18.11 10.95
N LEU A 68 1.87 18.50 9.94
CA LEU A 68 2.37 19.87 9.77
C LEU A 68 1.25 20.94 9.74
N PRO A 69 0.27 20.88 8.81
CA PRO A 69 -0.83 21.85 8.77
C PRO A 69 -1.77 21.73 9.97
N MET A 70 -1.82 20.59 10.65
CA MET A 70 -2.63 20.43 11.86
C MET A 70 -2.05 21.14 13.09
N ILE A 71 -0.77 21.53 13.11
CA ILE A 71 -0.15 22.23 14.25
C ILE A 71 -0.92 23.53 14.62
N PRO A 72 -1.17 24.48 13.70
CA PRO A 72 -1.97 25.66 14.00
C PRO A 72 -3.41 25.31 14.40
N ASP A 73 -4.02 24.29 13.80
CA ASP A 73 -5.38 23.85 14.15
C ASP A 73 -5.46 23.33 15.58
N PHE A 74 -4.46 22.54 16.02
CA PHE A 74 -4.36 22.09 17.40
C PHE A 74 -4.17 23.26 18.37
N ALA A 75 -3.46 24.32 17.97
CA ALA A 75 -3.32 25.53 18.76
C ALA A 75 -4.68 26.25 18.93
N LEU A 76 -5.47 26.34 17.86
CA LEU A 76 -6.82 26.92 17.93
C LEU A 76 -7.75 26.13 18.86
N VAL A 77 -7.70 24.79 18.82
CA VAL A 77 -8.50 23.93 19.69
C VAL A 77 -8.01 23.98 21.14
N ARG A 78 -6.68 24.05 21.38
CA ARG A 78 -6.09 24.24 22.71
C ARG A 78 -6.65 25.48 23.40
N ASP A 79 -6.80 26.57 22.66
CA ASP A 79 -7.23 27.86 23.22
C ASP A 79 -8.73 27.88 23.54
N LYS A 80 -9.52 27.00 22.93
CA LYS A 80 -10.96 26.83 23.16
C LYS A 80 -11.33 25.70 24.15
N THR A 81 -10.37 24.92 24.63
CA THR A 81 -10.63 23.74 25.47
C THR A 81 -10.14 23.93 26.91
N THR A 82 -10.77 23.23 27.85
CA THR A 82 -10.42 23.24 29.29
C THR A 82 -10.11 21.83 29.81
N GLY A 83 -9.48 21.73 30.98
CA GLY A 83 -9.15 20.47 31.63
C GLY A 83 -8.04 19.67 30.95
N TRP A 84 -8.15 18.33 30.96
CA TRP A 84 -7.13 17.43 30.41
C TRP A 84 -6.95 17.56 28.89
N ARG A 85 -8.02 17.91 28.15
CA ARG A 85 -7.99 18.12 26.71
C ARG A 85 -7.04 19.26 26.33
N LYS A 86 -7.04 20.35 27.13
CA LYS A 86 -6.11 21.47 26.94
C LYS A 86 -4.65 21.02 27.05
N LYS A 87 -4.33 20.14 28.00
CA LYS A 87 -2.97 19.59 28.17
C LYS A 87 -2.55 18.76 26.96
N LEU A 88 -3.44 17.90 26.44
CA LEU A 88 -3.18 17.11 25.23
C LEU A 88 -2.91 18.00 24.01
N TYR A 89 -3.82 18.94 23.71
CA TYR A 89 -3.65 19.85 22.56
C TYR A 89 -2.47 20.82 22.75
N SER A 90 -2.06 21.12 23.99
CA SER A 90 -0.85 21.90 24.24
C SER A 90 0.43 21.18 23.82
N VAL A 91 0.48 19.85 23.99
CA VAL A 91 1.58 19.01 23.52
C VAL A 91 1.55 18.92 21.99
N LEU A 92 0.38 18.63 21.40
CA LEU A 92 0.23 18.50 19.95
C LEU A 92 0.49 19.80 19.18
N ALA A 93 0.16 20.96 19.77
CA ALA A 93 0.40 22.27 19.17
C ALA A 93 1.89 22.68 19.18
N LEU A 94 2.82 21.89 19.74
CA LEU A 94 4.27 22.15 19.72
C LEU A 94 4.67 23.60 20.09
N ARG A 95 4.00 24.19 21.07
CA ARG A 95 4.19 25.59 21.49
C ARG A 95 4.00 26.62 20.35
N TRP A 96 3.05 26.36 19.44
CA TRP A 96 2.64 27.31 18.41
C TRP A 96 2.06 28.59 19.03
N GLN A 97 2.54 29.74 18.56
CA GLN A 97 2.17 31.08 19.03
C GLN A 97 1.55 31.95 17.93
N GLY A 98 1.56 31.51 16.67
CA GLY A 98 1.01 32.26 15.54
C GLY A 98 1.85 33.45 15.07
N THR A 99 3.15 33.48 15.39
CA THR A 99 4.05 34.56 14.93
C THR A 99 4.27 34.50 13.41
N THR A 100 4.55 35.65 12.78
CA THR A 100 4.81 35.73 11.33
C THR A 100 5.95 34.81 10.88
N LYS A 101 7.01 34.70 11.69
CA LYS A 101 8.14 33.79 11.44
C LYS A 101 7.72 32.31 11.47
N GLN A 102 6.79 31.93 12.35
CA GLN A 102 6.28 30.56 12.42
C GLN A 102 5.43 30.21 11.20
N TRP A 103 4.57 31.14 10.75
CA TRP A 103 3.79 30.97 9.52
C TRP A 103 4.67 30.79 8.28
N HIS A 104 5.67 31.64 8.09
CA HIS A 104 6.61 31.53 6.97
C HIS A 104 7.36 30.19 6.95
N ARG A 105 7.82 29.72 8.13
CA ARG A 105 8.48 28.41 8.24
C ARG A 105 7.53 27.25 7.97
N LEU A 106 6.28 27.34 8.44
CA LEU A 106 5.27 26.31 8.18
C LEU A 106 4.96 26.23 6.68
N GLU A 107 4.76 27.36 6.02
CA GLU A 107 4.51 27.43 4.59
C GLU A 107 5.68 26.84 3.78
N SER A 108 6.92 27.23 4.10
CA SER A 108 8.11 26.64 3.46
C SER A 108 8.22 25.13 3.71
N ALA A 109 7.97 24.67 4.94
CA ALA A 109 8.01 23.25 5.27
C ALA A 109 6.94 22.46 4.53
N MET A 110 5.70 22.96 4.45
CA MET A 110 4.61 22.35 3.69
C MET A 110 4.95 22.28 2.20
N GLN A 111 5.55 23.33 1.62
CA GLN A 111 5.94 23.35 0.21
C GLN A 111 7.05 22.32 -0.09
N ILE A 112 8.08 22.24 0.76
CA ILE A 112 9.15 21.25 0.63
C ILE A 112 8.56 19.83 0.72
N MET A 113 7.69 19.59 1.70
CA MET A 113 7.06 18.28 1.86
C MET A 113 6.12 17.92 0.70
N ALA A 114 5.37 18.89 0.16
CA ALA A 114 4.52 18.68 -1.01
C ALA A 114 5.35 18.30 -2.25
N ILE A 115 6.50 18.93 -2.45
CA ILE A 115 7.42 18.58 -3.54
C ILE A 115 8.04 17.19 -3.31
N ALA A 116 8.38 16.85 -2.06
CA ALA A 116 8.99 15.57 -1.73
C ALA A 116 8.00 14.39 -1.79
N ILE A 117 6.74 14.57 -1.39
CA ILE A 117 5.77 13.47 -1.29
C ILE A 117 5.29 13.00 -2.67
N ILE A 118 5.28 13.87 -3.69
CA ILE A 118 4.83 13.51 -5.04
C ILE A 118 5.72 12.40 -5.64
N PRO A 119 7.06 12.55 -5.73
CA PRO A 119 7.94 11.47 -6.19
C PRO A 119 7.86 10.22 -5.31
N VAL A 120 7.70 10.37 -3.99
CA VAL A 120 7.57 9.24 -3.07
C VAL A 120 6.28 8.46 -3.34
N ALA A 121 5.15 9.14 -3.57
CA ALA A 121 3.89 8.47 -3.91
C ALA A 121 3.99 7.69 -5.22
N VAL A 122 4.59 8.30 -6.25
CA VAL A 122 4.80 7.64 -7.56
C VAL A 122 5.75 6.44 -7.41
N SER A 123 6.83 6.58 -6.63
CA SER A 123 7.80 5.49 -6.45
C SER A 123 7.21 4.33 -5.66
N VAL A 124 6.42 4.57 -4.62
CA VAL A 124 5.78 3.52 -3.81
C VAL A 124 4.85 2.67 -4.65
N HIS A 125 3.96 3.30 -5.43
CA HIS A 125 3.06 2.55 -6.31
C HIS A 125 3.79 1.82 -7.45
N SER A 126 4.92 2.35 -7.90
CA SER A 126 5.79 1.65 -8.86
C SER A 126 6.48 0.44 -8.21
N ILE A 127 6.98 0.55 -6.98
CA ILE A 127 7.60 -0.56 -6.25
C ILE A 127 6.59 -1.68 -5.99
N VAL A 128 5.38 -1.34 -5.53
CA VAL A 128 4.29 -2.31 -5.36
C VAL A 128 3.94 -2.98 -6.70
N SER A 129 3.98 -2.25 -7.81
CA SER A 129 3.74 -2.86 -9.13
C SER A 129 4.84 -3.87 -9.51
N PHE A 130 6.08 -3.65 -9.07
CA PHE A 130 7.21 -4.53 -9.35
C PHE A 130 7.12 -5.88 -8.63
N ASP A 131 6.38 -5.95 -7.53
CA ASP A 131 6.07 -7.23 -6.88
C ASP A 131 5.33 -8.18 -7.84
N PHE A 132 4.50 -7.63 -8.73
CA PHE A 132 3.81 -8.38 -9.77
C PHE A 132 4.65 -8.47 -11.05
N SER A 133 5.22 -7.35 -11.50
CA SER A 133 5.81 -7.29 -12.85
C SER A 133 7.14 -7.99 -13.00
N MET A 134 7.87 -8.19 -11.90
CA MET A 134 9.11 -8.96 -11.90
C MET A 134 8.86 -10.47 -11.78
N ALA A 135 7.60 -10.90 -11.55
CA ALA A 135 7.24 -12.30 -11.61
C ALA A 135 7.18 -12.78 -13.06
N VAL A 136 7.62 -14.01 -13.31
CA VAL A 136 7.56 -14.66 -14.63
C VAL A 136 6.19 -15.34 -14.79
N VAL A 137 5.13 -14.55 -14.67
CA VAL A 137 3.74 -14.99 -14.85
C VAL A 137 3.19 -14.30 -16.10
N PRO A 138 2.51 -15.03 -17.01
CA PRO A 138 1.91 -14.43 -18.20
C PRO A 138 1.00 -13.27 -17.83
N LEU A 139 0.98 -12.22 -18.66
CA LEU A 139 0.36 -10.91 -18.47
C LEU A 139 0.93 -10.06 -17.34
N TRP A 140 1.62 -10.64 -16.35
CA TRP A 140 2.19 -9.87 -15.25
C TRP A 140 3.55 -9.31 -15.64
N HIS A 141 4.33 -10.06 -16.43
CA HIS A 141 5.66 -9.64 -16.88
C HIS A 141 5.61 -8.53 -17.95
N SER A 142 5.25 -7.31 -17.54
CA SER A 142 5.09 -6.17 -18.43
C SER A 142 5.65 -4.89 -17.83
N THR A 143 6.29 -4.07 -18.67
CA THR A 143 6.90 -2.79 -18.28
C THR A 143 5.87 -1.68 -18.04
N ILE A 144 4.63 -1.87 -18.49
CA ILE A 144 3.55 -0.90 -18.34
C ILE A 144 2.90 -0.93 -16.95
N PHE A 145 3.21 -1.93 -16.12
CA PHE A 145 2.61 -2.13 -14.80
C PHE A 145 2.84 -0.95 -13.86
N ALA A 146 4.03 -0.35 -13.85
CA ALA A 146 4.33 0.78 -12.99
C ALA A 146 3.40 2.00 -13.23
N PRO A 147 3.35 2.58 -14.45
CA PRO A 147 2.44 3.69 -14.72
C PRO A 147 0.95 3.27 -14.62
N TYR A 148 0.62 2.01 -14.91
CA TYR A 148 -0.73 1.47 -14.73
C TYR A 148 -1.17 1.49 -13.26
N PHE A 149 -0.34 0.99 -12.34
CA PHE A 149 -0.62 0.98 -10.90
C PHE A 149 -0.68 2.38 -10.31
N VAL A 150 0.22 3.28 -10.72
CA VAL A 150 0.19 4.69 -10.27
C VAL A 150 -1.11 5.36 -10.69
N THR A 151 -1.53 5.18 -11.95
CA THR A 151 -2.80 5.74 -12.45
C THR A 151 -4.00 5.15 -11.73
N GLY A 152 -4.01 3.82 -11.52
CA GLY A 152 -5.05 3.14 -10.76
C GLY A 152 -5.16 3.61 -9.30
N ALA A 153 -4.03 3.89 -8.65
CA ALA A 153 -3.99 4.43 -7.29
C ALA A 153 -4.57 5.85 -7.23
N ILE A 154 -4.24 6.72 -8.19
CA ILE A 154 -4.80 8.07 -8.24
C ILE A 154 -6.30 8.02 -8.56
N PHE A 155 -6.71 7.19 -9.53
CA PHE A 155 -8.12 6.99 -9.88
C PHE A 155 -8.97 6.55 -8.69
N SER A 156 -8.57 5.47 -8.02
CA SER A 156 -9.27 4.95 -6.84
C SER A 156 -9.22 5.91 -5.65
N GLY A 157 -8.11 6.63 -5.46
CA GLY A 157 -7.97 7.65 -4.42
C GLY A 157 -8.93 8.84 -4.61
N ILE A 158 -9.08 9.33 -5.84
CA ILE A 158 -10.04 10.40 -6.17
C ILE A 158 -11.47 9.91 -5.96
N ALA A 159 -11.79 8.69 -6.40
CA ALA A 159 -13.12 8.11 -6.20
C ALA A 159 -13.46 8.00 -4.70
N ALA A 160 -12.53 7.48 -3.89
CA ALA A 160 -12.68 7.39 -2.44
C ALA A 160 -12.82 8.78 -1.80
N LEU A 161 -12.05 9.77 -2.26
CA LEU A 161 -12.13 11.15 -1.79
C LEU A 161 -13.51 11.77 -2.07
N ILE A 162 -14.04 11.61 -3.29
CA ILE A 162 -15.37 12.10 -3.66
C ILE A 162 -16.44 11.48 -2.75
N LEU A 163 -16.37 10.17 -2.50
CA LEU A 163 -17.30 9.48 -1.60
C LEU A 163 -17.18 9.98 -0.17
N ALA A 164 -15.96 10.14 0.36
CA ALA A 164 -15.72 10.67 1.70
C ALA A 164 -16.21 12.12 1.84
N MET A 165 -15.96 12.97 0.84
CA MET A 165 -16.46 14.35 0.83
C MET A 165 -17.98 14.39 0.77
N ALA A 166 -18.62 13.54 -0.04
CA ALA A 166 -20.08 13.48 -0.15
C ALA A 166 -20.74 13.01 1.15
N THR A 167 -20.15 12.03 1.84
CA THR A 167 -20.65 11.52 3.13
C THR A 167 -20.46 12.56 4.24
N LEU A 168 -19.26 13.14 4.37
CA LEU A 168 -18.98 14.17 5.36
C LEU A 168 -19.85 15.42 5.15
N ARG A 169 -20.06 15.84 3.89
CA ARG A 169 -20.94 16.97 3.56
C ARG A 169 -22.35 16.79 4.12
N LYS A 170 -22.92 15.59 3.97
CA LYS A 170 -24.28 15.28 4.44
C LYS A 170 -24.37 15.07 5.94
N VAL A 171 -23.39 14.40 6.55
CA VAL A 171 -23.44 14.03 7.98
C VAL A 171 -23.09 15.22 8.89
N LEU A 172 -22.16 16.08 8.47
CA LEU A 172 -21.67 17.20 9.27
C LEU A 172 -22.24 18.56 8.81
N HIS A 173 -23.15 18.57 7.83
CA HIS A 173 -23.76 19.78 7.25
C HIS A 173 -22.70 20.82 6.82
N LEU A 174 -21.71 20.35 6.05
CA LEU A 174 -20.57 21.17 5.58
C LEU A 174 -20.83 21.77 4.19
N GLU A 175 -22.09 22.02 3.81
CA GLU A 175 -22.43 22.53 2.48
C GLU A 175 -21.85 23.91 2.19
N GLU A 176 -21.58 24.70 3.24
CA GLU A 176 -20.94 26.03 3.14
C GLU A 176 -19.44 25.94 2.80
N TYR A 177 -18.77 24.86 3.18
CA TYR A 177 -17.33 24.65 2.89
C TYR A 177 -17.11 23.79 1.64
N LEU A 178 -17.95 22.77 1.45
CA LEU A 178 -17.86 21.81 0.36
C LEU A 178 -18.79 22.20 -0.79
N HIS A 179 -18.36 23.18 -1.56
CA HIS A 179 -19.09 23.68 -2.72
C HIS A 179 -19.17 22.67 -3.88
N PRO A 180 -20.22 22.76 -4.72
CA PRO A 180 -20.36 21.92 -5.92
C PRO A 180 -19.16 21.98 -6.88
N VAL A 181 -18.45 23.11 -6.93
CA VAL A 181 -17.25 23.28 -7.79
C VAL A 181 -16.15 22.26 -7.45
N HIS A 182 -15.98 21.90 -6.18
CA HIS A 182 -15.00 20.89 -5.77
C HIS A 182 -15.35 19.52 -6.35
N PHE A 183 -16.62 19.13 -6.31
CA PHE A 183 -17.10 17.87 -6.89
C PHE A 183 -16.98 17.86 -8.42
N GLN A 184 -17.30 18.97 -9.08
CA GLN A 184 -17.15 19.08 -10.54
C GLN A 184 -15.68 18.95 -10.98
N ASN A 185 -14.76 19.60 -10.26
CA ASN A 185 -13.33 19.52 -10.58
C ASN A 185 -12.76 18.14 -10.30
N LEU A 186 -13.14 17.51 -9.18
CA LEU A 186 -12.75 16.13 -8.89
C LEU A 186 -13.35 15.13 -9.87
N GLY A 187 -14.58 15.35 -10.33
CA GLY A 187 -15.23 14.52 -11.36
C GLY A 187 -14.49 14.60 -12.71
N LYS A 188 -14.07 15.79 -13.15
CA LYS A 188 -13.22 15.94 -14.34
C LYS A 188 -11.89 15.22 -14.20
N LEU A 189 -11.27 15.31 -13.02
CA LEU A 189 -10.01 14.61 -12.74
C LEU A 189 -10.20 13.08 -12.73
N LEU A 190 -11.29 12.58 -12.14
CA LEU A 190 -11.66 11.17 -12.13
C LEU A 190 -11.84 10.64 -13.56
N LEU A 191 -12.58 11.38 -14.40
CA LEU A 191 -12.80 11.02 -15.81
C LEU A 191 -11.47 10.99 -16.58
N MET A 192 -10.61 11.99 -16.40
CA MET A 192 -9.29 12.01 -17.02
C MET A 192 -8.46 10.77 -16.64
N MET A 193 -8.47 10.38 -15.36
CA MET A 193 -7.77 9.20 -14.89
C MET A 193 -8.40 7.89 -15.39
N SER A 194 -9.73 7.82 -15.52
CA SER A 194 -10.42 6.67 -16.11
C SER A 194 -10.02 6.45 -17.58
N LEU A 195 -9.96 7.53 -18.38
CA LEU A 195 -9.51 7.46 -19.77
C LEU A 195 -8.04 7.02 -19.88
N LEU A 196 -7.17 7.56 -19.02
CA LEU A 196 -5.76 7.18 -18.99
C LEU A 196 -5.57 5.72 -18.56
N TRP A 197 -6.33 5.28 -17.56
CA TRP A 197 -6.34 3.89 -17.12
C TRP A 197 -6.81 2.96 -18.24
N THR A 198 -7.88 3.33 -18.96
CA THR A 198 -8.40 2.58 -20.11
C THR A 198 -7.37 2.48 -21.23
N TYR A 199 -6.63 3.56 -21.49
CA TYR A 199 -5.52 3.54 -22.43
C TYR A 199 -4.46 2.50 -22.04
N PHE A 200 -4.04 2.44 -20.77
CA PHE A 200 -3.05 1.45 -20.35
C PHE A 200 -3.57 0.02 -20.42
N VAL A 201 -4.83 -0.21 -20.04
CA VAL A 201 -5.49 -1.50 -20.22
C VAL A 201 -5.46 -1.90 -21.68
N PHE A 202 -5.95 -1.04 -22.55
CA PHE A 202 -6.01 -1.31 -23.99
C PHE A 202 -4.62 -1.56 -24.58
N ALA A 203 -3.63 -0.73 -24.23
CA ALA A 203 -2.25 -0.85 -24.71
C ALA A 203 -1.64 -2.20 -24.31
N GLU A 204 -1.78 -2.63 -23.06
CA GLU A 204 -1.29 -3.91 -22.59
C GLU A 204 -1.89 -5.09 -23.36
N ARG A 205 -3.23 -5.11 -23.52
CA ARG A 205 -3.91 -6.20 -24.23
C ARG A 205 -3.57 -6.20 -25.72
N LEU A 206 -3.42 -5.03 -26.33
CA LEU A 206 -2.98 -4.90 -27.71
C LEU A 206 -1.56 -5.43 -27.89
N THR A 207 -0.64 -5.10 -26.98
CA THR A 207 0.73 -5.59 -27.03
C THR A 207 0.81 -7.10 -26.82
N ALA A 208 0.05 -7.67 -25.88
CA ALA A 208 0.00 -9.12 -25.67
C ALA A 208 -0.55 -9.86 -26.91
N TRP A 209 -1.64 -9.33 -27.51
CA TRP A 209 -2.21 -9.90 -28.73
C TRP A 209 -1.26 -9.77 -29.94
N TYR A 210 -0.60 -8.62 -30.10
CA TYR A 210 0.35 -8.37 -31.18
C TYR A 210 1.64 -9.20 -31.03
N GLY A 211 2.11 -9.41 -29.81
CA GLY A 211 3.28 -10.24 -29.52
C GLY A 211 3.06 -11.72 -29.83
N ASN A 212 1.81 -12.18 -29.80
CA ASN A 212 1.36 -13.52 -30.19
C ASN A 212 2.17 -14.68 -29.54
N GLU A 213 2.65 -14.46 -28.32
CA GLU A 213 3.28 -15.50 -27.51
C GLU A 213 2.19 -16.45 -26.99
N PRO A 214 2.31 -17.78 -27.16
CA PRO A 214 1.23 -18.72 -26.81
C PRO A 214 0.74 -18.61 -25.37
N SER A 215 1.65 -18.41 -24.41
CA SER A 215 1.31 -18.30 -23.00
C SER A 215 0.55 -17.01 -22.65
N GLU A 216 0.91 -15.89 -23.29
CA GLU A 216 0.24 -14.59 -23.13
C GLU A 216 -1.15 -14.59 -23.77
N VAL A 217 -1.27 -15.17 -24.97
CA VAL A 217 -2.53 -15.27 -25.70
C VAL A 217 -3.53 -16.18 -24.96
N GLU A 218 -3.07 -17.30 -24.40
CA GLU A 218 -3.93 -18.18 -23.58
C GLU A 218 -4.46 -17.43 -22.35
N ALA A 219 -3.59 -16.71 -21.64
CA ALA A 219 -3.98 -15.91 -20.48
C ALA A 219 -4.99 -14.80 -20.86
N LEU A 220 -4.81 -14.18 -22.02
CA LEU A 220 -5.74 -13.21 -22.60
C LEU A 220 -7.11 -13.85 -22.83
N ILE A 221 -7.18 -14.95 -23.60
CA ILE A 221 -8.43 -15.66 -23.90
C ILE A 221 -9.18 -16.07 -22.62
N VAL A 222 -8.48 -16.64 -21.64
CA VAL A 222 -9.08 -17.05 -20.36
C VAL A 222 -9.67 -15.85 -19.59
N THR A 223 -9.03 -14.69 -19.71
CA THR A 223 -9.45 -13.46 -19.03
C THR A 223 -10.64 -12.77 -19.71
N GLN A 224 -10.72 -12.71 -21.05
CA GLN A 224 -11.83 -12.02 -21.73
C GLN A 224 -13.00 -12.91 -22.16
N SER A 225 -12.73 -14.19 -22.44
CA SER A 225 -13.73 -15.14 -22.98
C SER A 225 -13.85 -16.42 -22.15
N GLY A 226 -12.94 -16.67 -21.21
CA GLY A 226 -12.96 -17.82 -20.32
C GLY A 226 -13.67 -17.57 -18.99
N SER A 227 -13.31 -18.35 -17.98
CA SER A 227 -13.94 -18.33 -16.65
C SER A 227 -13.87 -16.97 -15.94
N PHE A 228 -12.88 -16.14 -16.25
CA PHE A 228 -12.70 -14.82 -15.64
C PHE A 228 -13.35 -13.67 -16.43
N ALA A 229 -13.97 -13.96 -17.58
CA ALA A 229 -14.65 -12.97 -18.42
C ALA A 229 -15.65 -12.09 -17.65
N PRO A 230 -16.54 -12.63 -16.77
CA PRO A 230 -17.48 -11.79 -16.05
C PRO A 230 -16.79 -10.76 -15.14
N LEU A 231 -15.67 -11.13 -14.51
CA LEU A 231 -14.89 -10.22 -13.66
C LEU A 231 -14.22 -9.13 -14.50
N TYR A 232 -13.62 -9.50 -15.64
CA TYR A 232 -12.98 -8.56 -16.54
C TYR A 232 -14.00 -7.53 -17.09
N TRP A 233 -15.13 -7.99 -17.63
CA TRP A 233 -16.14 -7.09 -18.20
C TRP A 233 -16.80 -6.22 -17.14
N THR A 234 -17.04 -6.73 -15.93
CA THR A 234 -17.52 -5.92 -14.80
C THR A 234 -16.52 -4.80 -14.48
N MET A 235 -15.24 -5.14 -14.43
CA MET A 235 -14.17 -4.18 -14.17
C MET A 235 -14.07 -3.11 -15.26
N VAL A 236 -14.20 -3.47 -16.54
CA VAL A 236 -14.27 -2.52 -17.65
C VAL A 236 -15.48 -1.59 -17.52
N VAL A 237 -16.68 -2.14 -17.26
CA VAL A 237 -17.89 -1.31 -17.11
C VAL A 237 -17.75 -0.33 -15.94
N CYS A 238 -17.31 -0.80 -14.77
CA CYS A 238 -17.17 0.04 -13.60
C CYS A 238 -16.09 1.12 -13.72
N ASN A 239 -14.98 0.82 -14.40
CA ASN A 239 -13.84 1.74 -14.47
C ASN A 239 -13.82 2.63 -15.70
N PHE A 240 -14.53 2.28 -16.77
CA PHE A 240 -14.55 3.05 -18.03
C PHE A 240 -15.94 3.59 -18.41
N VAL A 241 -17.02 2.83 -18.21
CA VAL A 241 -18.36 3.23 -18.68
C VAL A 241 -19.09 4.11 -17.65
N VAL A 242 -18.89 3.84 -16.36
CA VAL A 242 -19.56 4.56 -15.26
C VAL A 242 -18.97 5.95 -14.98
N PRO A 243 -17.63 6.15 -14.91
CA PRO A 243 -17.03 7.45 -14.60
C PRO A 243 -17.24 8.51 -15.70
#